data_AF-A0A7X8M9B2-F1
#
_entry.id   AF-A0A7X8M9B2-F1
#
_cell.length_a   1.000
_cell.length_b   1.000
_cell.length_c   1.000
_cell.angle_alpha   90.00
_cell.angle_beta   90.00
_cell.angle_gamma   90.00
#
_symmetry.space_group_name_H-M   'P 1'
#
loop_
_entity.id
_entity.type
_entity.pdbx_description
1 polymer ?
#
loop_
_entity_poly.entity_id
_entity_poly.type
_entity_poly.pdbx_seq_one_letter_code
_entity_poly.pdbx_strand_id
1 'polypeptide(L)'
;TIQDEINEFTFPDSTLAWTTPFAQERYQRRPLRDWSPAQSLPLSRWSPRTNEYECERPLTLELANGVYAALGEARLLDYSRMKFVLSPNKTNTVVSRLFDSVTESSPLQTPWRVIMVADKPADLLQNNDLFLNLNPPCAIADTRWIKPGKVMREITLSTNGAKACIDFCSRHRIDYIEFDAGWYGYEYSKDSDASRVDVDPRRNPKKDLDLTVVLDYARQKDIGVILYVNHRALEKQMDELFPLYESWGIRGLKFGFVHVGSHRWTTWVHEAVKKAATHHLLVDIHDEYRPTGISRTWPNLLTQEGVYGNECMPEADHNTVLPFTRFLAGAADYTICYYHQSSIKNVAGIKTTSAHQLALSVIYYSPLQFVFWYDKPEDYQGEPEIEFIEHLPTVWDTTIVLSGEIGRQVALARKSGTSWFLGAITNNQARKIEIPLDFLDKNRTYQAVIYTDGGEAVKTRTHVKIERRRVTAATRLKTDLKPSGGIAVEIIQN
;
A
#
# COMPACT_ATOMS: atom_id res chain seq x y z
N THR A 1 2.62 -23.11 -26.10
CA THR A 1 3.08 -23.00 -24.71
C THR A 1 4.47 -22.42 -24.67
N ILE A 2 4.68 -21.39 -23.85
CA ILE A 2 5.98 -20.79 -23.52
C ILE A 2 6.45 -21.44 -22.22
N GLN A 3 7.60 -22.12 -22.25
CA GLN A 3 8.13 -22.84 -21.08
C GLN A 3 8.96 -21.93 -20.17
N ASP A 4 9.69 -20.99 -20.76
CA ASP A 4 10.47 -19.99 -20.04
C ASP A 4 10.60 -18.75 -20.93
N GLU A 5 10.98 -17.63 -20.32
CA GLU A 5 11.24 -16.39 -21.01
C GLU A 5 12.55 -15.79 -20.51
N ILE A 6 13.50 -15.58 -21.43
CA ILE A 6 14.87 -15.17 -21.11
C ILE A 6 15.08 -13.73 -21.57
N ASN A 7 14.82 -12.80 -20.66
CA ASN A 7 15.26 -11.41 -20.73
C ASN A 7 16.49 -11.27 -19.84
N GLU A 8 17.55 -10.69 -20.37
CA GLU A 8 18.82 -10.56 -19.68
C GLU A 8 19.19 -9.07 -19.52
N PHE A 9 19.68 -8.70 -18.34
CA PHE A 9 20.08 -7.35 -18.00
C PHE A 9 21.47 -7.37 -17.38
N THR A 10 22.48 -6.94 -18.14
CA THR A 10 23.88 -6.86 -17.70
C THR A 10 24.22 -5.45 -17.25
N PHE A 11 24.83 -5.32 -16.08
CA PHE A 11 25.17 -4.04 -15.46
C PHE A 11 26.68 -3.88 -15.28
N PRO A 12 27.18 -2.63 -15.15
CA PRO A 12 28.56 -2.38 -14.79
C PRO A 12 28.96 -3.05 -13.46
N ASP A 13 30.26 -3.31 -13.32
CA ASP A 13 30.83 -3.75 -12.05
C ASP A 13 30.45 -2.82 -10.89
N SER A 14 30.34 -3.40 -9.70
CA SER A 14 29.96 -2.68 -8.47
C SER A 14 28.53 -2.13 -8.42
N THR A 15 27.67 -2.52 -9.38
CA THR A 15 26.24 -2.23 -9.29
C THR A 15 25.63 -2.91 -8.05
N LEU A 16 24.85 -2.14 -7.30
CA LEU A 16 24.10 -2.59 -6.13
C LEU A 16 22.61 -2.59 -6.44
N ALA A 17 21.87 -3.46 -5.78
CA ALA A 17 20.45 -3.65 -5.96
C ALA A 17 19.73 -3.75 -4.62
N TRP A 18 18.50 -3.25 -4.55
CA TRP A 18 17.61 -3.45 -3.42
C TRP A 18 16.74 -4.67 -3.69
N THR A 19 17.12 -5.80 -3.09
CA THR A 19 16.50 -7.10 -3.34
C THR A 19 15.55 -7.49 -2.24
N THR A 20 14.47 -8.17 -2.59
CA THR A 20 13.60 -8.88 -1.65
C THR A 20 13.03 -10.11 -2.37
N PRO A 21 12.93 -11.28 -1.74
CA PRO A 21 12.45 -12.47 -2.43
C PRO A 21 10.92 -12.53 -2.54
N PHE A 22 10.20 -11.81 -1.68
CA PHE A 22 8.74 -11.81 -1.60
C PHE A 22 8.16 -10.40 -1.56
N ALA A 23 6.88 -10.28 -1.88
CA ALA A 23 6.20 -9.00 -1.86
C ALA A 23 6.17 -8.40 -0.46
N GLN A 24 5.92 -9.26 0.53
CA GLN A 24 5.88 -8.93 1.95
C GLN A 24 7.15 -9.32 2.69
N GLU A 25 8.32 -8.88 2.19
CA GLU A 25 9.58 -9.03 2.90
C GLU A 25 10.45 -7.77 2.79
N ARG A 26 11.36 -7.60 3.76
CA ARG A 26 12.29 -6.47 3.82
C ARG A 26 13.25 -6.47 2.63
N TYR A 27 13.41 -5.29 2.03
CA TYR A 27 14.47 -5.03 1.07
C TYR A 27 15.85 -5.05 1.72
N GLN A 28 16.83 -5.58 0.99
CA GLN A 28 18.25 -5.55 1.36
C GLN A 28 19.09 -5.01 0.21
N ARG A 29 20.03 -4.10 0.50
CA ARG A 29 20.96 -3.56 -0.50
C ARG A 29 22.12 -4.54 -0.67
N ARG A 30 22.28 -5.11 -1.87
CA ARG A 30 23.23 -6.19 -2.16
C ARG A 30 23.90 -6.00 -3.53
N PRO A 31 25.11 -6.53 -3.75
CA PRO A 31 25.68 -6.60 -5.09
C PRO A 31 24.93 -7.63 -5.96
N LEU A 32 25.11 -7.53 -7.28
CA LEU A 32 24.60 -8.52 -8.25
C LEU A 32 25.46 -9.80 -8.30
N ARG A 33 25.73 -10.38 -7.13
CA ARG A 33 26.45 -11.65 -6.94
C ARG A 33 26.03 -12.28 -5.61
N ASP A 34 26.27 -13.59 -5.47
CA ASP A 34 26.13 -14.32 -4.21
C ASP A 34 24.73 -14.22 -3.56
N TRP A 35 23.67 -14.18 -4.37
CA TRP A 35 22.30 -14.27 -3.87
C TRP A 35 21.98 -15.70 -3.47
N SER A 36 21.51 -15.89 -2.24
CA SER A 36 21.17 -17.20 -1.68
C SER A 36 19.84 -17.16 -0.94
N PRO A 37 18.98 -18.19 -1.08
CA PRO A 37 17.77 -18.32 -0.28
C PRO A 37 18.01 -18.31 1.22
N ALA A 38 19.19 -18.77 1.70
CA ALA A 38 19.53 -18.70 3.12
C ALA A 38 19.61 -17.26 3.66
N GLN A 39 19.65 -16.28 2.76
CA GLN A 39 19.63 -14.86 3.08
C GLN A 39 18.21 -14.27 3.09
N SER A 40 17.16 -15.07 2.86
CA SER A 40 15.79 -14.65 3.19
C SER A 40 15.63 -14.57 4.71
N LEU A 41 14.80 -13.66 5.18
CA LEU A 41 14.60 -13.48 6.61
C LEU A 41 13.82 -14.66 7.20
N PRO A 42 14.22 -15.17 8.39
CA PRO A 42 13.55 -16.29 9.05
C PRO A 42 12.10 -15.98 9.47
N LEU A 43 11.68 -14.72 9.35
CA LEU A 43 10.32 -14.25 9.63
C LEU A 43 9.43 -14.24 8.38
N SER A 44 9.89 -14.70 7.21
CA SER A 44 9.03 -14.80 6.04
C SER A 44 7.94 -15.83 6.31
N ARG A 45 6.67 -15.41 6.27
CA ARG A 45 5.52 -16.34 6.23
C ARG A 45 5.50 -17.17 4.94
N TRP A 46 6.35 -16.79 3.98
CA TRP A 46 6.45 -17.33 2.65
C TRP A 46 7.69 -18.21 2.52
N SER A 47 7.53 -19.36 1.86
CA SER A 47 8.64 -20.27 1.54
C SER A 47 9.08 -20.11 0.09
N PRO A 48 10.39 -20.16 -0.20
CA PRO A 48 10.87 -20.17 -1.58
C PRO A 48 10.25 -21.32 -2.37
N ARG A 49 9.86 -21.04 -3.60
CA ARG A 49 9.38 -22.07 -4.55
C ARG A 49 10.53 -22.95 -5.04
N THR A 50 11.73 -22.39 -5.13
CA THR A 50 12.94 -23.00 -5.69
C THR A 50 14.10 -22.83 -4.72
N ASN A 51 15.20 -23.55 -4.96
CA ASN A 51 16.46 -23.36 -4.25
C ASN A 51 17.28 -22.16 -4.78
N GLU A 52 16.69 -21.33 -5.65
CA GLU A 52 17.29 -20.10 -6.16
C GLU A 52 16.71 -18.89 -5.42
N TYR A 53 17.52 -17.85 -5.24
CA TYR A 53 17.00 -16.57 -4.74
C TYR A 53 16.32 -15.83 -5.90
N GLU A 54 14.98 -15.91 -5.96
CA GLU A 54 14.16 -15.16 -6.90
C GLU A 54 13.81 -13.79 -6.33
N CYS A 55 14.39 -12.73 -6.88
CA CYS A 55 14.12 -11.36 -6.47
C CYS A 55 12.82 -10.83 -7.10
N GLU A 56 12.00 -10.21 -6.27
CA GLU A 56 10.79 -9.52 -6.68
C GLU A 56 11.05 -8.24 -7.47
N ARG A 57 9.98 -7.79 -8.13
CA ARG A 57 9.93 -6.59 -8.98
C ARG A 57 9.03 -5.51 -8.37
N PRO A 58 9.34 -4.21 -8.49
CA PRO A 58 10.47 -3.63 -9.22
C PRO A 58 11.80 -3.85 -8.48
N LEU A 59 12.85 -4.19 -9.24
CA LEU A 59 14.22 -4.33 -8.78
C LEU A 59 14.96 -3.02 -9.05
N THR A 60 15.16 -2.22 -8.02
CA THR A 60 15.90 -0.95 -8.11
C THR A 60 17.40 -1.20 -7.99
N LEU A 61 18.19 -0.51 -8.79
CA LEU A 61 19.63 -0.60 -8.88
C LEU A 61 20.28 0.77 -8.75
N GLU A 62 21.48 0.78 -8.19
CA GLU A 62 22.40 1.91 -8.10
C GLU A 62 23.67 1.51 -8.82
N LEU A 63 23.94 2.19 -9.93
CA LEU A 63 25.10 1.93 -10.77
C LEU A 63 26.32 2.68 -10.21
N ALA A 64 27.51 2.18 -10.52
CA ALA A 64 28.76 2.75 -10.02
C ALA A 64 29.01 4.22 -10.41
N ASN A 65 28.35 4.71 -11.46
CA ASN A 65 28.42 6.10 -11.91
C ASN A 65 27.41 7.03 -11.22
N GLY A 66 26.63 6.53 -10.25
CA GLY A 66 25.63 7.30 -9.52
C GLY A 66 24.25 7.38 -10.19
N VAL A 67 24.08 6.73 -11.35
CA VAL A 67 22.77 6.60 -12.02
C VAL A 67 21.95 5.50 -11.34
N TYR A 68 20.64 5.67 -11.30
CA TYR A 68 19.70 4.70 -10.78
C TYR A 68 18.91 4.05 -11.92
N ALA A 69 18.61 2.77 -11.76
CA ALA A 69 17.72 2.05 -12.67
C ALA A 69 16.66 1.27 -11.89
N ALA A 70 15.52 0.98 -12.51
CA ALA A 70 14.54 0.05 -11.96
C ALA A 70 14.05 -0.90 -13.05
N LEU A 71 14.15 -2.20 -12.79
CA LEU A 71 13.61 -3.24 -13.64
C LEU A 71 12.23 -3.65 -13.13
N GLY A 72 11.24 -3.71 -14.02
CA GLY A 72 9.87 -4.05 -13.66
C GLY A 72 9.11 -4.77 -14.75
N GLU A 73 7.82 -4.97 -14.49
CA GLU A 73 6.87 -5.55 -15.43
C GLU A 73 5.57 -4.73 -15.38
N ALA A 74 4.98 -4.46 -16.54
CA ALA A 74 3.70 -3.79 -16.65
C ALA A 74 2.75 -4.60 -17.55
N ARG A 75 1.43 -4.45 -17.33
CA ARG A 75 0.38 -5.18 -18.07
C ARG A 75 0.56 -6.69 -17.97
N LEU A 76 0.77 -7.21 -16.76
CA LEU A 76 0.76 -8.65 -16.52
C LEU A 76 -0.70 -9.12 -16.62
N LEU A 77 -1.13 -9.55 -17.81
CA LEU A 77 -2.47 -10.05 -18.11
C LEU A 77 -2.30 -11.39 -18.83
N ASP A 78 -3.08 -12.41 -18.42
CA ASP A 78 -3.08 -13.74 -19.05
C ASP A 78 -1.67 -14.29 -19.28
N TYR A 79 -0.83 -14.16 -18.25
CA TYR A 79 0.57 -14.53 -18.30
C TYR A 79 1.11 -14.89 -16.91
N SER A 80 2.24 -15.60 -16.89
CA SER A 80 2.94 -15.95 -15.66
C SER A 80 3.78 -14.78 -15.15
N ARG A 81 3.78 -14.53 -13.85
CA ARG A 81 4.61 -13.49 -13.23
C ARG A 81 6.09 -13.78 -13.48
N MET A 82 6.82 -12.71 -13.77
CA MET A 82 8.28 -12.72 -13.81
C MET A 82 8.92 -12.26 -12.48
N LYS A 83 9.97 -12.95 -12.05
CA LYS A 83 10.97 -12.51 -11.04
C LYS A 83 12.36 -12.43 -11.67
N PHE A 84 13.35 -11.98 -10.91
CA PHE A 84 14.76 -11.92 -11.34
C PHE A 84 15.63 -12.91 -10.58
N VAL A 85 16.53 -13.60 -11.28
CA VAL A 85 17.61 -14.40 -10.68
C VAL A 85 18.95 -13.95 -11.22
N LEU A 86 20.05 -14.25 -10.53
CA LEU A 86 21.39 -14.02 -11.06
C LEU A 86 21.66 -14.94 -12.24
N SER A 87 22.31 -14.43 -13.28
CA SER A 87 22.78 -15.27 -14.38
C SER A 87 23.87 -16.23 -13.88
N PRO A 88 23.75 -17.55 -14.15
CA PRO A 88 24.79 -18.50 -13.79
C PRO A 88 26.05 -18.37 -14.67
N ASN A 89 25.93 -17.70 -15.82
CA ASN A 89 26.95 -17.69 -16.87
C ASN A 89 27.58 -16.30 -17.11
N LYS A 90 27.00 -15.23 -16.53
CA LYS A 90 27.46 -13.85 -16.75
C LYS A 90 27.51 -13.07 -15.44
N THR A 91 28.64 -12.41 -15.20
CA THR A 91 28.83 -11.54 -14.03
C THR A 91 27.95 -10.31 -14.10
N ASN A 92 27.52 -9.80 -12.94
CA ASN A 92 26.67 -8.59 -12.80
C ASN A 92 25.43 -8.59 -13.70
N THR A 93 24.86 -9.77 -13.94
CA THR A 93 23.76 -9.95 -14.86
C THR A 93 22.60 -10.62 -14.14
N VAL A 94 21.40 -10.06 -14.29
CA VAL A 94 20.15 -10.70 -13.85
C VAL A 94 19.36 -11.17 -15.06
N VAL A 95 18.65 -12.27 -14.90
CA VAL A 95 17.76 -12.83 -15.92
C VAL A 95 16.35 -12.97 -15.38
N SER A 96 15.37 -12.85 -16.27
CA SER A 96 13.98 -13.13 -15.93
C SER A 96 13.78 -14.62 -15.61
N ARG A 97 12.87 -14.88 -14.66
CA ARG A 97 12.41 -16.21 -14.29
C ARG A 97 10.88 -16.18 -14.20
N LEU A 98 10.20 -16.92 -15.06
CA LEU A 98 8.75 -17.09 -14.95
C LEU A 98 8.40 -18.01 -13.77
N PHE A 99 7.24 -17.76 -13.16
CA PHE A 99 6.73 -18.61 -12.09
C PHE A 99 6.30 -19.98 -12.60
N ASP A 100 5.72 -20.05 -13.81
CA ASP A 100 5.33 -21.27 -14.52
C ASP A 100 5.20 -21.04 -16.04
N SER A 101 4.95 -22.12 -16.79
CA SER A 101 4.75 -22.05 -18.24
C SER A 101 3.43 -21.34 -18.61
N VAL A 102 3.44 -20.56 -19.68
CA VAL A 102 2.25 -19.92 -20.23
C VAL A 102 1.69 -20.73 -21.39
N THR A 103 0.43 -21.12 -21.33
CA THR A 103 -0.27 -21.80 -22.44
C THR A 103 -1.42 -20.93 -22.88
N GLU A 104 -1.25 -20.30 -24.05
CA GLU A 104 -2.24 -19.42 -24.65
C GLU A 104 -2.33 -19.63 -26.16
N SER A 105 -3.44 -19.16 -26.74
CA SER A 105 -3.70 -19.18 -28.18
C SER A 105 -3.31 -17.86 -28.86
N SER A 106 -2.98 -17.92 -30.15
CA SER A 106 -2.62 -16.73 -30.93
C SER A 106 -3.86 -15.89 -31.27
N PRO A 107 -3.80 -14.55 -31.20
CA PRO A 107 -2.62 -13.71 -30.90
C PRO A 107 -2.31 -13.62 -29.38
N LEU A 108 -1.03 -13.79 -29.04
CA LEU A 108 -0.50 -13.64 -27.68
C LEU A 108 0.40 -12.39 -27.58
N GLN A 109 0.30 -11.67 -26.47
CA GLN A 109 1.20 -10.57 -26.14
C GLN A 109 1.81 -10.82 -24.76
N THR A 110 3.15 -10.78 -24.67
CA THR A 110 3.80 -10.78 -23.36
C THR A 110 3.49 -9.47 -22.63
N PRO A 111 3.57 -9.46 -21.29
CA PRO A 111 3.59 -8.21 -20.56
C PRO A 111 4.82 -7.37 -20.95
N TRP A 112 4.79 -6.07 -20.67
CA TRP A 112 5.93 -5.20 -20.89
C TRP A 112 7.02 -5.49 -19.87
N ARG A 113 8.29 -5.46 -20.31
CA ARG A 113 9.47 -5.51 -19.42
C ARG A 113 10.01 -4.11 -19.37
N VAL A 114 10.00 -3.52 -18.17
CA VAL A 114 10.21 -2.09 -17.97
C VAL A 114 11.62 -1.87 -17.46
N ILE A 115 12.33 -0.93 -18.10
CA ILE A 115 13.60 -0.39 -17.62
C ILE A 115 13.39 1.11 -17.42
N MET A 116 13.39 1.56 -16.18
CA MET A 116 13.45 2.99 -15.85
C MET A 116 14.89 3.35 -15.54
N VAL A 117 15.33 4.52 -15.98
CA VAL A 117 16.69 5.05 -15.71
C VAL A 117 16.57 6.51 -15.31
N ALA A 118 17.31 6.91 -14.29
CA ALA A 118 17.27 8.26 -13.75
C ALA A 118 18.59 8.65 -13.09
N ASP A 119 18.90 9.95 -13.10
CA ASP A 119 20.06 10.50 -12.39
C ASP A 119 19.88 10.47 -10.86
N LYS A 120 18.62 10.45 -10.39
CA LYS A 120 18.27 10.42 -8.96
C LYS A 120 17.14 9.42 -8.71
N PRO A 121 17.08 8.81 -7.51
CA PRO A 121 16.02 7.86 -7.20
C PRO A 121 14.64 8.54 -7.11
N ALA A 122 14.61 9.83 -6.74
CA ALA A 122 13.39 10.64 -6.74
C ALA A 122 12.73 10.70 -8.12
N ASP A 123 13.52 10.76 -9.20
CA ASP A 123 13.01 10.88 -10.56
C ASP A 123 12.40 9.54 -11.05
N LEU A 124 12.85 8.40 -10.51
CA LEU A 124 12.17 7.11 -10.76
C LEU A 124 10.74 7.15 -10.22
N LEU A 125 10.55 7.61 -8.99
CA LEU A 125 9.22 7.70 -8.38
C LEU A 125 8.35 8.78 -9.04
N GLN A 126 8.95 9.92 -9.41
CA GLN A 126 8.25 11.01 -10.08
C GLN A 126 7.60 10.60 -11.41
N ASN A 127 8.18 9.61 -12.10
CA ASN A 127 7.78 9.15 -13.42
C ASN A 127 7.27 7.68 -13.41
N ASN A 128 6.77 7.21 -12.26
CA ASN A 128 6.28 5.84 -12.12
C ASN A 128 4.91 5.60 -12.80
N ASP A 129 4.26 6.65 -13.32
CA ASP A 129 3.06 6.57 -14.15
C ASP A 129 3.30 5.77 -15.45
N LEU A 130 4.57 5.57 -15.84
CA LEU A 130 4.96 4.64 -16.91
C LEU A 130 4.30 3.26 -16.77
N PHE A 131 4.22 2.70 -15.55
CA PHE A 131 3.58 1.40 -15.33
C PHE A 131 2.09 1.43 -15.69
N LEU A 132 1.39 2.53 -15.42
CA LEU A 132 0.00 2.73 -15.85
C LEU A 132 -0.09 2.98 -17.36
N ASN A 133 0.81 3.80 -17.92
CA ASN A 133 0.82 4.18 -19.34
C ASN A 133 0.96 2.96 -20.29
N LEU A 134 1.52 1.85 -19.81
CA LEU A 134 1.67 0.59 -20.54
C LEU A 134 0.47 -0.36 -20.46
N ASN A 135 -0.60 0.01 -19.74
CA ASN A 135 -1.85 -0.75 -19.65
C ASN A 135 -2.95 -0.20 -20.58
N PRO A 136 -3.94 -1.02 -20.99
CA PRO A 136 -5.10 -0.53 -21.72
C PRO A 136 -5.86 0.59 -20.97
N PRO A 137 -6.60 1.45 -21.70
CA PRO A 137 -7.46 2.47 -21.09
C PRO A 137 -8.55 1.83 -20.21
N CYS A 138 -9.23 2.66 -19.41
CA CYS A 138 -10.34 2.24 -18.55
C CYS A 138 -11.40 1.47 -19.34
N ALA A 139 -11.77 0.29 -18.83
CA ALA A 139 -12.81 -0.58 -19.38
C ALA A 139 -14.17 -0.40 -18.70
N ILE A 140 -14.23 0.40 -17.63
CA ILE A 140 -15.47 0.73 -16.90
C ILE A 140 -16.06 2.01 -17.49
N ALA A 141 -17.29 1.94 -18.02
CA ALA A 141 -17.94 3.07 -18.69
C ALA A 141 -18.40 4.16 -17.70
N ASP A 142 -19.02 3.77 -16.59
CA ASP A 142 -19.40 4.69 -15.51
C ASP A 142 -18.49 4.47 -14.31
N THR A 143 -17.59 5.42 -14.04
CA THR A 143 -16.65 5.37 -12.92
C THR A 143 -17.15 6.14 -11.69
N ARG A 144 -18.33 6.76 -11.73
CA ARG A 144 -18.81 7.63 -10.64
C ARG A 144 -19.07 6.89 -9.34
N TRP A 145 -19.34 5.59 -9.41
CA TRP A 145 -19.53 4.72 -8.24
C TRP A 145 -18.21 4.37 -7.54
N ILE A 146 -17.07 4.51 -8.23
CA ILE A 146 -15.76 4.21 -7.68
C ILE A 146 -15.35 5.39 -6.80
N LYS A 147 -15.43 5.18 -5.48
CA LYS A 147 -15.15 6.20 -4.47
C LYS A 147 -13.91 5.83 -3.66
N PRO A 148 -12.74 6.41 -3.98
CA PRO A 148 -11.57 6.38 -3.09
C PRO A 148 -11.92 6.96 -1.72
N GLY A 149 -11.21 6.54 -0.67
CA GLY A 149 -11.43 7.05 0.67
C GLY A 149 -10.57 6.37 1.72
N LYS A 150 -10.76 6.79 2.97
CA LYS A 150 -10.06 6.25 4.14
C LYS A 150 -10.86 5.09 4.72
N VAL A 151 -10.18 4.07 5.21
CA VAL A 151 -10.79 2.88 5.81
C VAL A 151 -10.26 2.68 7.23
N MET A 152 -11.14 2.40 8.17
CA MET A 152 -10.78 1.92 9.50
C MET A 152 -11.26 0.48 9.67
N ARG A 153 -10.40 -0.38 10.22
CA ARG A 153 -10.76 -1.77 10.51
C ARG A 153 -11.68 -1.85 11.74
N GLU A 154 -12.76 -2.60 11.64
CA GLU A 154 -13.58 -3.03 12.77
C GLU A 154 -13.02 -4.36 13.32
N ILE A 155 -12.49 -4.34 14.55
CA ILE A 155 -11.72 -5.45 15.10
C ILE A 155 -12.57 -6.37 15.99
N THR A 156 -13.72 -5.89 16.49
CA THR A 156 -14.49 -6.62 17.51
C THR A 156 -15.36 -7.73 16.92
N LEU A 157 -15.70 -7.66 15.64
CA LEU A 157 -16.71 -8.50 14.97
C LEU A 157 -18.00 -8.55 15.78
N SER A 158 -18.48 -7.40 16.25
CA SER A 158 -19.70 -7.26 17.06
C SER A 158 -20.55 -6.09 16.59
N THR A 159 -21.87 -6.17 16.78
CA THR A 159 -22.78 -5.07 16.38
C THR A 159 -22.45 -3.76 17.12
N ASN A 160 -22.14 -3.84 18.42
CA ASN A 160 -21.87 -2.65 19.22
C ASN A 160 -20.52 -2.01 18.86
N GLY A 161 -19.47 -2.81 18.67
CA GLY A 161 -18.16 -2.29 18.24
C GLY A 161 -18.22 -1.69 16.83
N ALA A 162 -18.98 -2.31 15.92
CA ALA A 162 -19.22 -1.76 14.59
C ALA A 162 -19.93 -0.41 14.63
N LYS A 163 -20.97 -0.23 15.47
CA LYS A 163 -21.63 1.07 15.64
C LYS A 163 -20.68 2.14 16.19
N ALA A 164 -19.86 1.79 17.18
CA ALA A 164 -18.84 2.70 17.71
C ALA A 164 -17.80 3.09 16.66
N CYS A 165 -17.35 2.13 15.84
CA CYS A 165 -16.43 2.36 14.73
C CYS A 165 -17.07 3.27 13.65
N ILE A 166 -18.33 3.03 13.28
CA ILE A 166 -19.09 3.88 12.35
C ILE A 166 -19.23 5.30 12.89
N ASP A 167 -19.55 5.47 14.17
CA ASP A 167 -19.67 6.80 14.79
C ASP A 167 -18.34 7.54 14.84
N PHE A 168 -17.24 6.82 15.09
CA PHE A 168 -15.89 7.38 15.00
C PHE A 168 -15.57 7.81 13.57
N CYS A 169 -15.79 6.93 12.59
CA CYS A 169 -15.52 7.21 11.18
C CYS A 169 -16.34 8.41 10.67
N SER A 170 -17.63 8.45 10.99
CA SER A 170 -18.53 9.55 10.64
C SER A 170 -18.07 10.88 11.25
N ARG A 171 -17.60 10.87 12.51
CA ARG A 171 -17.07 12.07 13.17
C ARG A 171 -15.76 12.57 12.56
N HIS A 172 -14.89 11.64 12.17
CA HIS A 172 -13.52 11.94 11.73
C HIS A 172 -13.30 11.80 10.22
N ARG A 173 -14.39 11.88 9.43
CA ARG A 173 -14.36 11.87 7.96
C ARG A 173 -13.62 10.68 7.36
N ILE A 174 -13.81 9.50 7.94
CA ILE A 174 -13.32 8.23 7.40
C ILE A 174 -14.50 7.59 6.67
N ASP A 175 -14.29 7.22 5.42
CA ASP A 175 -15.36 6.90 4.48
C ASP A 175 -15.89 5.48 4.63
N TYR A 176 -15.05 4.57 5.14
CA TYR A 176 -15.34 3.13 5.21
C TYR A 176 -14.96 2.51 6.55
N ILE A 177 -15.73 1.51 6.96
CA ILE A 177 -15.27 0.46 7.89
C ILE A 177 -15.02 -0.84 7.14
N GLU A 178 -14.10 -1.65 7.64
CA GLU A 178 -13.81 -2.98 7.09
C GLU A 178 -13.93 -4.07 8.16
N PHE A 179 -14.60 -5.17 7.81
CA PHE A 179 -14.59 -6.39 8.61
C PHE A 179 -13.59 -7.39 8.02
N ASP A 180 -12.45 -7.51 8.69
CA ASP A 180 -11.38 -8.44 8.32
C ASP A 180 -11.78 -9.91 8.62
N ALA A 181 -10.82 -10.85 8.50
CA ALA A 181 -11.06 -12.27 8.68
C ALA A 181 -11.82 -12.59 9.99
N GLY A 182 -12.80 -13.50 9.89
CA GLY A 182 -13.56 -14.01 11.03
C GLY A 182 -15.06 -13.73 10.99
N TRP A 183 -15.56 -12.81 10.17
CA TRP A 183 -16.98 -12.43 10.20
C TRP A 183 -17.92 -13.54 9.66
N TYR A 184 -17.40 -14.44 8.82
CA TYR A 184 -18.08 -15.62 8.26
C TYR A 184 -17.42 -16.95 8.66
N GLY A 185 -16.69 -16.93 9.78
CA GLY A 185 -16.09 -18.10 10.40
C GLY A 185 -14.58 -18.13 10.24
N TYR A 186 -13.97 -19.28 10.52
CA TYR A 186 -12.52 -19.41 10.44
C TYR A 186 -12.01 -19.32 9.00
N GLU A 187 -11.11 -18.39 8.73
CA GLU A 187 -10.49 -18.19 7.42
C GLU A 187 -9.74 -19.44 6.88
N TYR A 188 -9.36 -20.40 7.72
CA TYR A 188 -8.72 -21.66 7.28
C TYR A 188 -9.67 -22.87 7.27
N SER A 189 -10.91 -22.72 7.77
CA SER A 189 -11.90 -23.80 7.71
C SER A 189 -12.46 -23.96 6.31
N LYS A 190 -12.70 -25.21 5.90
CA LYS A 190 -13.42 -25.51 4.65
C LYS A 190 -14.93 -25.31 4.78
N ASP A 191 -15.43 -25.26 6.00
CA ASP A 191 -16.85 -25.20 6.34
C ASP A 191 -17.35 -23.75 6.50
N SER A 192 -16.44 -22.78 6.49
CA SER A 192 -16.78 -21.35 6.45
C SER A 192 -17.46 -20.98 5.13
N ASP A 193 -18.47 -20.12 5.24
CA ASP A 193 -19.40 -19.82 4.16
C ASP A 193 -19.66 -18.32 4.12
N ALA A 194 -19.09 -17.65 3.12
CA ALA A 194 -19.08 -16.19 3.04
C ALA A 194 -20.44 -15.61 2.59
N SER A 195 -21.44 -16.45 2.29
CA SER A 195 -22.80 -16.02 1.96
C SER A 195 -23.62 -15.57 3.17
N ARG A 196 -23.10 -15.74 4.39
CA ARG A 196 -23.79 -15.42 5.65
C ARG A 196 -22.81 -15.05 6.76
N VAL A 197 -23.35 -14.41 7.80
CA VAL A 197 -22.60 -14.12 9.03
C VAL A 197 -22.56 -15.37 9.90
N ASP A 198 -21.36 -15.81 10.27
CA ASP A 198 -21.11 -16.84 11.29
C ASP A 198 -19.78 -16.54 11.96
N VAL A 199 -19.79 -15.62 12.91
CA VAL A 199 -18.55 -15.10 13.48
C VAL A 199 -17.70 -16.21 14.10
N ASP A 200 -16.40 -16.19 13.81
CA ASP A 200 -15.42 -17.07 14.42
C ASP A 200 -15.38 -16.86 15.95
N PRO A 201 -15.74 -17.88 16.75
CA PRO A 201 -15.80 -17.74 18.20
C PRO A 201 -14.43 -17.49 18.85
N ARG A 202 -13.31 -17.69 18.14
CA ARG A 202 -11.97 -17.32 18.66
C ARG A 202 -11.71 -15.82 18.59
N ARG A 203 -12.38 -15.11 17.67
CA ARG A 203 -12.27 -13.66 17.51
C ARG A 203 -13.35 -12.95 18.33
N ASN A 204 -14.59 -13.45 18.29
CA ASN A 204 -15.67 -13.01 19.16
C ASN A 204 -16.51 -14.20 19.67
N PRO A 205 -16.31 -14.65 20.93
CA PRO A 205 -17.05 -15.76 21.50
C PRO A 205 -18.56 -15.54 21.62
N LYS A 206 -19.03 -14.28 21.63
CA LYS A 206 -20.47 -13.96 21.76
C LYS A 206 -21.23 -14.15 20.46
N LYS A 207 -20.54 -14.11 19.31
CA LYS A 207 -21.14 -14.17 17.96
C LYS A 207 -22.32 -13.19 17.80
N ASP A 208 -22.18 -11.97 18.32
CA ASP A 208 -23.22 -10.95 18.41
C ASP A 208 -23.14 -9.88 17.29
N LEU A 209 -22.61 -10.26 16.12
CA LEU A 209 -22.64 -9.43 14.92
C LEU A 209 -23.93 -9.67 14.14
N ASP A 210 -24.74 -8.61 14.05
CA ASP A 210 -25.87 -8.51 13.13
C ASP A 210 -25.48 -7.54 12.02
N LEU A 211 -25.02 -8.10 10.90
CA LEU A 211 -24.53 -7.30 9.78
C LEU A 211 -25.64 -6.45 9.15
N THR A 212 -26.90 -6.90 9.17
CA THR A 212 -28.04 -6.12 8.65
C THR A 212 -28.21 -4.82 9.45
N VAL A 213 -28.22 -4.92 10.79
CA VAL A 213 -28.31 -3.76 11.67
C VAL A 213 -27.12 -2.82 11.48
N VAL A 214 -25.92 -3.37 11.29
CA VAL A 214 -24.70 -2.58 11.02
C VAL A 214 -24.80 -1.85 9.68
N LEU A 215 -25.21 -2.52 8.60
CA LEU A 215 -25.33 -1.92 7.28
C LEU A 215 -26.38 -0.81 7.24
N ASP A 216 -27.51 -0.99 7.92
CA ASP A 216 -28.53 0.05 8.03
C ASP A 216 -28.01 1.27 8.80
N TYR A 217 -27.27 1.05 9.90
CA TYR A 217 -26.66 2.14 10.66
C TYR A 217 -25.56 2.87 9.87
N ALA A 218 -24.71 2.13 9.17
CA ALA A 218 -23.66 2.67 8.30
C ALA A 218 -24.28 3.55 7.20
N ARG A 219 -25.38 3.09 6.58
CA ARG A 219 -26.12 3.86 5.56
C ARG A 219 -26.71 5.16 6.11
N GLN A 220 -27.20 5.18 7.35
CA GLN A 220 -27.69 6.40 8.01
C GLN A 220 -26.58 7.43 8.26
N LYS A 221 -25.32 6.98 8.35
CA LYS A 221 -24.14 7.78 8.66
C LYS A 221 -23.26 8.06 7.45
N ASP A 222 -23.70 7.62 6.26
CA ASP A 222 -22.95 7.67 4.99
C ASP A 222 -21.57 6.99 5.08
N ILE A 223 -21.51 5.86 5.78
CA ILE A 223 -20.30 5.03 5.89
C ILE A 223 -20.45 3.77 5.04
N GLY A 224 -19.46 3.50 4.20
CA GLY A 224 -19.40 2.26 3.45
C GLY A 224 -18.86 1.09 4.28
N VAL A 225 -19.32 -0.12 3.98
CA VAL A 225 -18.80 -1.35 4.60
C VAL A 225 -18.04 -2.16 3.55
N ILE A 226 -16.83 -2.58 3.92
CA ILE A 226 -15.96 -3.46 3.15
C ILE A 226 -15.85 -4.80 3.88
N LEU A 227 -15.89 -5.91 3.13
CA LEU A 227 -15.79 -7.25 3.71
C LEU A 227 -14.54 -7.97 3.22
N TYR A 228 -13.79 -8.56 4.14
CA TYR A 228 -12.76 -9.53 3.80
C TYR A 228 -13.37 -10.84 3.28
N VAL A 229 -12.79 -11.40 2.21
CA VAL A 229 -13.10 -12.73 1.72
C VAL A 229 -11.82 -13.43 1.28
N ASN A 230 -11.56 -14.61 1.84
CA ASN A 230 -10.41 -15.42 1.45
C ASN A 230 -10.58 -16.04 0.06
N HIS A 231 -9.45 -16.41 -0.55
CA HIS A 231 -9.37 -17.07 -1.84
C HIS A 231 -10.27 -18.31 -1.93
N ARG A 232 -10.36 -19.11 -0.87
CA ARG A 232 -11.14 -20.35 -0.86
C ARG A 232 -12.63 -20.11 -1.05
N ALA A 233 -13.17 -19.05 -0.45
CA ALA A 233 -14.56 -18.66 -0.63
C ALA A 233 -14.74 -17.99 -1.99
N LEU A 234 -13.84 -17.09 -2.40
CA LEU A 234 -13.90 -16.45 -3.72
C LEU A 234 -13.89 -17.49 -4.86
N GLU A 235 -12.95 -18.44 -4.87
CA GLU A 235 -12.84 -19.46 -5.93
C GLU A 235 -14.12 -20.29 -6.07
N LYS A 236 -14.84 -20.53 -4.96
CA LYS A 236 -16.03 -21.39 -4.94
C LYS A 236 -17.35 -20.63 -5.13
N GLN A 237 -17.44 -19.42 -4.59
CA GLN A 237 -18.72 -18.75 -4.34
C GLN A 237 -18.81 -17.39 -5.04
N MET A 238 -17.77 -16.89 -5.71
CA MET A 238 -17.74 -15.53 -6.26
C MET A 238 -18.94 -15.18 -7.19
N ASP A 239 -19.51 -16.15 -7.91
CA ASP A 239 -20.72 -15.98 -8.75
C ASP A 239 -21.99 -15.72 -7.93
N GLU A 240 -22.05 -16.20 -6.70
CA GLU A 240 -23.12 -15.95 -5.74
C GLU A 240 -22.84 -14.73 -4.87
N LEU A 241 -21.61 -14.60 -4.36
CA LEU A 241 -21.25 -13.58 -3.39
C LEU A 241 -21.36 -12.16 -3.94
N PHE A 242 -20.91 -11.91 -5.17
CA PHE A 242 -20.86 -10.55 -5.71
C PHE A 242 -22.26 -9.92 -5.87
N PRO A 243 -23.25 -10.58 -6.52
CA PRO A 243 -24.61 -10.05 -6.55
C PRO A 243 -25.26 -10.00 -5.16
N LEU A 244 -24.97 -10.95 -4.27
CA LEU A 244 -25.46 -10.93 -2.89
C LEU A 244 -24.95 -9.69 -2.14
N TYR A 245 -23.65 -9.42 -2.21
CA TYR A 245 -23.02 -8.28 -1.54
C TYR A 245 -23.47 -6.94 -2.12
N GLU A 246 -23.65 -6.86 -3.43
CA GLU A 246 -24.29 -5.71 -4.07
C GLU A 246 -25.72 -5.51 -3.51
N SER A 247 -26.50 -6.58 -3.36
CA SER A 247 -27.87 -6.51 -2.79
C SER A 247 -27.90 -6.08 -1.32
N TRP A 248 -26.87 -6.43 -0.54
CA TRP A 248 -26.70 -5.97 0.84
C TRP A 248 -26.26 -4.51 0.92
N GLY A 249 -25.69 -3.97 -0.17
CA GLY A 249 -25.10 -2.63 -0.23
C GLY A 249 -23.66 -2.55 0.26
N ILE A 250 -22.92 -3.67 0.23
CA ILE A 250 -21.48 -3.70 0.47
C ILE A 250 -20.78 -2.83 -0.57
N ARG A 251 -19.78 -2.05 -0.14
CA ARG A 251 -19.08 -1.11 -1.03
C ARG A 251 -17.82 -1.69 -1.66
N GLY A 252 -17.22 -2.68 -1.02
CA GLY A 252 -16.01 -3.29 -1.54
C GLY A 252 -15.62 -4.57 -0.82
N LEU A 253 -14.60 -5.20 -1.36
CA LEU A 253 -14.06 -6.45 -0.87
C LEU A 253 -12.55 -6.35 -0.71
N LYS A 254 -12.08 -6.94 0.40
CA LYS A 254 -10.68 -7.22 0.63
C LYS A 254 -10.43 -8.70 0.35
N PHE A 255 -9.73 -9.01 -0.74
CA PHE A 255 -9.37 -10.39 -1.06
C PHE A 255 -8.16 -10.80 -0.24
N GLY A 256 -8.23 -11.95 0.43
CA GLY A 256 -7.12 -12.49 1.21
C GLY A 256 -6.74 -13.93 0.87
N PHE A 257 -5.57 -14.34 1.29
CA PHE A 257 -4.87 -15.56 0.93
C PHE A 257 -4.92 -15.89 -0.57
N VAL A 258 -4.86 -14.86 -1.43
CA VAL A 258 -4.92 -15.05 -2.88
C VAL A 258 -3.64 -15.73 -3.37
N HIS A 259 -3.82 -16.69 -4.28
CA HIS A 259 -2.69 -17.20 -5.01
C HIS A 259 -2.31 -16.22 -6.12
N VAL A 260 -1.02 -16.05 -6.33
CA VAL A 260 -0.47 -15.19 -7.38
C VAL A 260 0.73 -15.86 -8.03
N GLY A 261 1.09 -15.38 -9.21
CA GLY A 261 2.32 -15.76 -9.87
C GLY A 261 2.12 -16.70 -11.05
N SER A 262 1.37 -17.79 -10.87
CA SER A 262 1.10 -18.70 -11.99
C SER A 262 0.22 -18.06 -13.05
N HIS A 263 0.31 -18.55 -14.29
CA HIS A 263 -0.56 -18.10 -15.37
C HIS A 263 -2.04 -18.19 -14.96
N ARG A 264 -2.48 -19.34 -14.43
CA ARG A 264 -3.85 -19.55 -13.92
C ARG A 264 -4.28 -18.50 -12.91
N TRP A 265 -3.43 -18.24 -11.90
CA TRP A 265 -3.83 -17.40 -10.77
C TRP A 265 -3.79 -15.91 -11.09
N THR A 266 -2.86 -15.48 -11.95
CA THR A 266 -2.87 -14.15 -12.53
C THR A 266 -4.17 -13.89 -13.30
N THR A 267 -4.55 -14.79 -14.21
CA THR A 267 -5.82 -14.67 -14.95
C THR A 267 -7.01 -14.66 -14.01
N TRP A 268 -7.08 -15.61 -13.08
CA TRP A 268 -8.20 -15.73 -12.15
C TRP A 268 -8.41 -14.47 -11.30
N VAL A 269 -7.34 -13.89 -10.73
CA VAL A 269 -7.49 -12.70 -9.87
C VAL A 269 -7.93 -11.48 -10.68
N HIS A 270 -7.49 -11.35 -11.93
CA HIS A 270 -7.94 -10.26 -12.80
C HIS A 270 -9.38 -10.45 -13.26
N GLU A 271 -9.81 -11.68 -13.56
CA GLU A 271 -11.22 -11.97 -13.79
C GLU A 271 -12.08 -11.69 -12.56
N ALA A 272 -11.58 -11.95 -11.35
CA ALA A 272 -12.29 -11.58 -10.12
C ALA A 272 -12.45 -10.05 -9.97
N VAL A 273 -11.44 -9.26 -10.32
CA VAL A 273 -11.52 -7.79 -10.33
C VAL A 273 -12.54 -7.28 -11.35
N LYS A 274 -12.52 -7.81 -12.58
CA LYS A 274 -13.53 -7.54 -13.63
C LYS A 274 -14.93 -7.90 -13.13
N LYS A 275 -15.00 -9.09 -12.53
CA LYS A 275 -16.06 -9.64 -11.70
C LYS A 275 -16.76 -8.60 -10.82
N ALA A 276 -15.96 -8.06 -9.91
CA ALA A 276 -16.40 -7.10 -8.91
C ALA A 276 -16.91 -5.80 -9.55
N ALA A 277 -16.32 -5.38 -10.68
CA ALA A 277 -16.74 -4.17 -11.38
C ALA A 277 -18.16 -4.27 -11.94
N THR A 278 -18.63 -5.45 -12.36
CA THR A 278 -20.03 -5.62 -12.85
C THR A 278 -21.06 -5.51 -11.74
N HIS A 279 -20.63 -5.57 -10.48
CA HIS A 279 -21.45 -5.48 -9.28
C HIS A 279 -21.14 -4.24 -8.43
N HIS A 280 -20.45 -3.24 -9.02
CA HIS A 280 -20.10 -1.98 -8.35
C HIS A 280 -19.34 -2.15 -7.03
N LEU A 281 -18.47 -3.17 -6.95
CA LEU A 281 -17.65 -3.47 -5.79
C LEU A 281 -16.21 -2.95 -5.98
N LEU A 282 -15.74 -2.16 -5.00
CA LEU A 282 -14.33 -1.81 -4.86
C LEU A 282 -13.52 -3.06 -4.49
N VAL A 283 -12.24 -3.11 -4.86
CA VAL A 283 -11.35 -4.23 -4.58
C VAL A 283 -10.04 -3.74 -3.97
N ASP A 284 -9.66 -4.42 -2.90
CA ASP A 284 -8.33 -4.45 -2.30
C ASP A 284 -7.81 -5.90 -2.32
N ILE A 285 -6.60 -6.13 -2.81
CA ILE A 285 -6.01 -7.48 -2.92
C ILE A 285 -4.83 -7.60 -1.95
N HIS A 286 -4.98 -8.42 -0.92
CA HIS A 286 -3.90 -8.68 0.03
C HIS A 286 -2.96 -9.81 -0.42
N ASP A 287 -1.94 -10.05 0.39
CA ASP A 287 -0.87 -11.03 0.24
C ASP A 287 0.24 -10.66 -0.74
N GLU A 288 0.61 -11.57 -1.63
CA GLU A 288 1.78 -11.46 -2.50
C GLU A 288 1.52 -10.67 -3.80
N TYR A 289 0.31 -10.12 -3.97
CA TYR A 289 -0.08 -9.42 -5.20
C TYR A 289 0.63 -8.07 -5.35
N ARG A 290 1.54 -7.96 -6.34
CA ARG A 290 2.16 -6.69 -6.73
C ARG A 290 1.50 -6.12 -7.99
N PRO A 291 1.17 -4.81 -8.01
CA PRO A 291 0.51 -4.21 -9.16
C PRO A 291 1.41 -4.17 -10.39
N THR A 292 0.79 -4.20 -11.56
CA THR A 292 1.43 -4.03 -12.88
C THR A 292 0.73 -2.97 -13.73
N GLY A 293 -0.07 -2.12 -13.08
CA GLY A 293 -0.81 -1.03 -13.69
C GLY A 293 -2.23 -1.37 -14.19
N ILE A 294 -2.73 -2.59 -13.92
CA ILE A 294 -4.08 -3.01 -14.32
C ILE A 294 -5.20 -2.11 -13.76
N SER A 295 -4.95 -1.40 -12.66
CA SER A 295 -5.87 -0.40 -12.11
C SER A 295 -6.20 0.74 -13.08
N ARG A 296 -5.38 0.99 -14.11
CA ARG A 296 -5.75 1.89 -15.21
C ARG A 296 -6.94 1.36 -16.01
N THR A 297 -6.96 0.05 -16.27
CA THR A 297 -8.02 -0.62 -17.03
C THR A 297 -9.23 -0.89 -16.14
N TRP A 298 -9.00 -1.30 -14.89
CA TRP A 298 -10.03 -1.66 -13.91
C TRP A 298 -9.85 -0.82 -12.63
N PRO A 299 -10.31 0.44 -12.64
CA PRO A 299 -10.10 1.37 -11.53
C PRO A 299 -10.89 1.04 -10.26
N ASN A 300 -11.71 -0.02 -10.26
CA ASN A 300 -12.30 -0.54 -9.02
C ASN A 300 -11.27 -1.30 -8.17
N LEU A 301 -10.15 -1.76 -8.74
CA LEU A 301 -8.97 -2.18 -7.98
C LEU A 301 -8.25 -0.92 -7.47
N LEU A 302 -8.59 -0.52 -6.24
CA LEU A 302 -8.10 0.71 -5.65
C LEU A 302 -6.73 0.53 -5.01
N THR A 303 -6.48 -0.60 -4.37
CA THR A 303 -5.21 -0.86 -3.69
C THR A 303 -4.92 -2.35 -3.57
N GLN A 304 -3.76 -2.67 -3.02
CA GLN A 304 -3.31 -4.03 -2.74
C GLN A 304 -2.21 -4.01 -1.70
N GLU A 305 -2.05 -5.07 -0.91
CA GLU A 305 -0.91 -5.23 -0.01
C GLU A 305 0.39 -5.37 -0.83
N GLY A 306 0.87 -6.59 -1.08
CA GLY A 306 2.10 -6.82 -1.84
C GLY A 306 3.29 -6.01 -1.32
N VAL A 307 3.27 -5.64 -0.04
CA VAL A 307 4.18 -4.70 0.62
C VAL A 307 4.41 -5.20 2.03
N TYR A 308 5.64 -5.07 2.53
CA TYR A 308 5.94 -5.37 3.93
C TYR A 308 5.46 -4.20 4.81
N GLY A 309 4.14 -4.17 5.04
CA GLY A 309 3.40 -3.09 5.70
C GLY A 309 3.44 -3.13 7.23
N ASN A 310 2.64 -2.28 7.86
CA ASN A 310 2.56 -2.21 9.33
C ASN A 310 1.98 -3.47 9.98
N GLU A 311 1.35 -4.39 9.25
CA GLU A 311 1.04 -5.73 9.79
C GLU A 311 2.32 -6.51 10.21
N CYS A 312 3.46 -6.12 9.65
CA CYS A 312 4.79 -6.62 10.01
C CYS A 312 5.65 -5.64 10.83
N MET A 313 5.16 -4.42 11.10
CA MET A 313 5.82 -3.37 11.90
C MET A 313 7.30 -3.13 11.52
N PRO A 314 7.57 -2.69 10.28
CA PRO A 314 8.92 -2.49 9.80
C PRO A 314 9.65 -1.35 10.52
N GLU A 315 10.98 -1.37 10.45
CA GLU A 315 11.82 -0.25 10.88
C GLU A 315 11.71 0.94 9.91
N ALA A 316 12.07 2.15 10.38
CA ALA A 316 12.06 3.34 9.53
C ALA A 316 13.01 3.24 8.33
N ASP A 317 14.10 2.48 8.43
CA ASP A 317 15.00 2.21 7.31
C ASP A 317 14.24 1.63 6.12
N HIS A 318 13.38 0.63 6.36
CA HIS A 318 12.59 0.00 5.31
C HIS A 318 11.58 0.99 4.70
N ASN A 319 10.99 1.85 5.53
CA ASN A 319 10.04 2.85 5.06
C ASN A 319 10.67 3.85 4.07
N THR A 320 11.95 4.15 4.24
CA THR A 320 12.68 5.01 3.29
C THR A 320 13.18 4.28 2.03
N VAL A 321 13.00 2.96 1.93
CA VAL A 321 13.30 2.17 0.72
C VAL A 321 12.07 2.01 -0.17
N LEU A 322 10.91 1.72 0.44
CA LEU A 322 9.67 1.41 -0.28
C LEU A 322 9.27 2.41 -1.39
N PRO A 323 9.39 3.75 -1.22
CA PRO A 323 9.07 4.73 -2.26
C PRO A 323 9.80 4.48 -3.57
N PHE A 324 11.05 4.02 -3.49
CA PHE A 324 11.95 3.86 -4.62
C PHE A 324 12.06 2.41 -5.10
N THR A 325 11.25 1.50 -4.55
CA THR A 325 11.18 0.09 -4.95
C THR A 325 9.73 -0.32 -5.19
N ARG A 326 9.00 -0.75 -4.15
CA ARG A 326 7.64 -1.27 -4.23
C ARG A 326 6.64 -0.24 -4.78
N PHE A 327 6.74 1.03 -4.38
CA PHE A 327 5.82 2.07 -4.85
C PHE A 327 6.10 2.53 -6.28
N LEU A 328 7.21 2.12 -6.91
CA LEU A 328 7.38 2.31 -8.34
C LEU A 328 6.31 1.53 -9.14
N ALA A 329 5.86 0.38 -8.63
CA ALA A 329 4.82 -0.42 -9.31
C ALA A 329 3.40 0.17 -9.21
N GLY A 330 3.18 1.14 -8.32
CA GLY A 330 1.87 1.74 -8.06
C GLY A 330 1.46 1.66 -6.59
N ALA A 331 0.16 1.83 -6.34
CA ALA A 331 -0.42 1.94 -5.01
C ALA A 331 -0.07 0.74 -4.09
N ALA A 332 -0.17 0.94 -2.79
CA ALA A 332 -0.09 -0.15 -1.83
C ALA A 332 -0.89 0.15 -0.55
N ASP A 333 -1.57 -0.85 -0.03
CA ASP A 333 -2.14 -0.83 1.30
C ASP A 333 -1.07 -1.17 2.32
N TYR A 334 -0.43 -0.12 2.84
CA TYR A 334 0.58 -0.25 3.88
C TYR A 334 -0.04 -0.39 5.29
N THR A 335 -1.36 -0.21 5.42
CA THR A 335 -2.14 -0.29 6.67
C THR A 335 -1.63 0.61 7.81
N ILE A 336 -1.76 1.94 7.67
CA ILE A 336 -1.22 2.90 8.65
C ILE A 336 -1.76 2.63 10.06
N CYS A 337 -0.85 2.47 11.01
CA CYS A 337 -1.13 2.30 12.44
C CYS A 337 -0.77 3.58 13.17
N TYR A 338 -1.47 3.92 14.26
CA TYR A 338 -1.26 5.21 14.90
C TYR A 338 -1.07 5.12 16.41
N TYR A 339 -2.05 4.61 17.17
CA TYR A 339 -2.03 4.65 18.63
C TYR A 339 -1.39 3.42 19.26
N HIS A 340 -1.45 2.25 18.63
CA HIS A 340 -0.92 1.00 19.18
C HIS A 340 0.60 0.90 19.12
N GLN A 341 1.27 1.39 20.17
CA GLN A 341 2.73 1.32 20.28
C GLN A 341 3.27 0.09 21.05
N SER A 342 2.46 -0.69 21.79
CA SER A 342 3.02 -1.80 22.59
C SER A 342 2.07 -2.87 23.17
N SER A 343 0.78 -2.95 22.82
CA SER A 343 -0.21 -3.73 23.61
C SER A 343 -0.91 -4.90 22.92
N ILE A 344 -0.64 -5.22 21.65
CA ILE A 344 -1.26 -6.38 20.99
C ILE A 344 -0.39 -7.61 21.20
N LYS A 345 -0.95 -8.66 21.83
CA LYS A 345 -0.26 -9.95 21.98
C LYS A 345 0.18 -10.45 20.59
N ASN A 346 1.47 -10.79 20.47
CA ASN A 346 2.09 -11.33 19.26
C ASN A 346 2.25 -10.36 18.07
N VAL A 347 2.09 -9.05 18.27
CA VAL A 347 2.46 -8.02 17.27
C VAL A 347 3.52 -7.12 17.90
N ALA A 348 4.65 -6.93 17.21
CA ALA A 348 5.66 -5.97 17.66
C ALA A 348 5.05 -4.55 17.71
N GLY A 349 5.52 -3.67 18.60
CA GLY A 349 5.07 -2.28 18.61
C GLY A 349 5.46 -1.53 17.32
N ILE A 350 4.72 -0.46 17.00
CA ILE A 350 5.13 0.51 15.98
C ILE A 350 6.53 1.03 16.32
N LYS A 351 7.43 1.05 15.34
CA LYS A 351 8.86 1.38 15.52
C LYS A 351 9.25 2.79 15.06
N THR A 352 8.25 3.55 14.65
CA THR A 352 8.37 4.92 14.16
C THR A 352 7.59 5.86 15.06
N THR A 353 7.89 7.14 14.97
CA THR A 353 7.09 8.17 15.63
C THR A 353 5.69 8.30 15.01
N SER A 354 4.76 8.94 15.72
CA SER A 354 3.42 9.24 15.20
C SER A 354 3.48 10.22 14.01
N ALA A 355 4.39 11.22 14.04
CA ALA A 355 4.57 12.15 12.92
C ALA A 355 5.11 11.45 11.67
N HIS A 356 5.92 10.40 11.83
CA HIS A 356 6.32 9.53 10.73
C HIS A 356 5.10 8.81 10.12
N GLN A 357 4.20 8.24 10.92
CA GLN A 357 2.99 7.59 10.43
C GLN A 357 2.04 8.57 9.70
N LEU A 358 1.89 9.81 10.20
CA LEU A 358 1.17 10.86 9.46
C LEU A 358 1.84 11.14 8.10
N ALA A 359 3.17 11.29 8.08
CA ALA A 359 3.90 11.55 6.84
C ALA A 359 3.77 10.40 5.83
N LEU A 360 3.76 9.14 6.29
CA LEU A 360 3.57 7.97 5.44
C LEU A 360 2.25 7.99 4.69
N SER A 361 1.18 8.50 5.32
CA SER A 361 -0.14 8.62 4.68
C SER A 361 -0.19 9.61 3.50
N VAL A 362 0.85 10.44 3.33
CA VAL A 362 1.09 11.24 2.13
C VAL A 362 2.09 10.56 1.20
N ILE A 363 3.17 10.00 1.75
CA ILE A 363 4.25 9.41 0.94
C ILE A 363 3.75 8.18 0.17
N TYR A 364 3.07 7.28 0.87
CA TYR A 364 2.55 6.03 0.35
C TYR A 364 1.19 6.24 -0.27
N TYR A 365 1.16 6.18 -1.60
CA TYR A 365 -0.08 6.35 -2.33
C TYR A 365 -0.98 5.11 -2.18
N SER A 366 -2.18 5.32 -1.63
CA SER A 366 -3.27 4.34 -1.63
C SER A 366 -4.61 5.05 -1.83
N PRO A 367 -5.31 4.84 -2.96
CA PRO A 367 -6.67 5.35 -3.17
C PRO A 367 -7.68 4.89 -2.12
N LEU A 368 -7.51 3.67 -1.61
CA LEU A 368 -8.25 3.14 -0.47
C LEU A 368 -7.28 3.04 0.71
N GLN A 369 -7.22 4.07 1.53
CA GLN A 369 -6.15 4.23 2.53
C GLN A 369 -6.60 3.73 3.90
N PHE A 370 -6.08 2.60 4.32
CA PHE A 370 -6.27 2.16 5.69
C PHE A 370 -5.51 3.05 6.65
N VAL A 371 -6.25 3.58 7.62
CA VAL A 371 -5.77 4.33 8.77
C VAL A 371 -6.24 3.63 10.04
N PHE A 372 -5.50 3.79 11.13
CA PHE A 372 -5.87 3.19 12.41
C PHE A 372 -5.99 1.65 12.35
N TRP A 373 -5.16 0.98 11.54
CA TRP A 373 -5.33 -0.45 11.18
C TRP A 373 -5.56 -1.40 12.35
N TYR A 374 -4.86 -1.16 13.46
CA TYR A 374 -5.01 -1.94 14.68
C TYR A 374 -5.72 -1.19 15.81
N ASP A 375 -6.02 0.10 15.63
CA ASP A 375 -6.55 0.96 16.69
C ASP A 375 -8.08 0.80 16.82
N LYS A 376 -8.59 1.13 17.99
CA LYS A 376 -10.03 1.20 18.26
C LYS A 376 -10.46 2.64 18.46
N PRO A 377 -11.77 2.95 18.32
CA PRO A 377 -12.28 4.29 18.64
C PRO A 377 -11.88 4.81 20.02
N GLU A 378 -11.73 3.92 21.02
CA GLU A 378 -11.35 4.31 22.38
C GLU A 378 -9.86 4.64 22.56
N ASP A 379 -9.02 4.30 21.57
CA ASP A 379 -7.60 4.67 21.61
C ASP A 379 -7.39 6.17 21.39
N TYR A 380 -8.33 6.83 20.71
CA TYR A 380 -8.37 8.28 20.54
C TYR A 380 -8.87 8.95 21.82
N GLN A 381 -8.02 9.81 22.39
CA GLN A 381 -8.28 10.53 23.64
C GLN A 381 -8.40 12.05 23.43
N GLY A 382 -8.62 12.49 22.18
CA GLY A 382 -8.72 13.91 21.83
C GLY A 382 -7.42 14.50 21.29
N GLU A 383 -6.50 13.67 20.78
CA GLU A 383 -5.28 14.11 20.12
C GLU A 383 -5.58 15.09 18.96
N PRO A 384 -5.13 16.36 19.04
CA PRO A 384 -5.56 17.40 18.11
C PRO A 384 -5.09 17.16 16.68
N GLU A 385 -4.06 16.34 16.47
CA GLU A 385 -3.55 16.06 15.13
C GLU A 385 -4.42 15.12 14.29
N ILE A 386 -5.51 14.58 14.85
CA ILE A 386 -6.51 13.86 14.06
C ILE A 386 -7.06 14.71 12.90
N GLU A 387 -7.06 16.04 13.05
CA GLU A 387 -7.38 17.02 12.00
C GLU A 387 -6.63 16.74 10.69
N PHE A 388 -5.38 16.30 10.76
CA PHE A 388 -4.62 15.94 9.57
C PHE A 388 -5.29 14.79 8.81
N ILE A 389 -5.72 13.75 9.51
CA ILE A 389 -6.41 12.59 8.93
C ILE A 389 -7.79 12.98 8.41
N GLU A 390 -8.51 13.86 9.12
CA GLU A 390 -9.83 14.36 8.69
C GLU A 390 -9.76 15.13 7.37
N HIS A 391 -8.68 15.86 7.12
CA HIS A 391 -8.46 16.62 5.88
C HIS A 391 -7.75 15.84 4.79
N LEU A 392 -7.10 14.72 5.12
CA LEU A 392 -6.26 13.95 4.21
C LEU A 392 -7.06 13.34 3.04
N PRO A 393 -6.73 13.75 1.79
CA PRO A 393 -7.20 13.07 0.58
C PRO A 393 -6.47 11.74 0.37
N THR A 394 -7.08 10.82 -0.38
CA THR A 394 -6.43 9.57 -0.81
C THR A 394 -6.10 9.55 -2.29
N VAL A 395 -6.61 10.53 -3.05
CA VAL A 395 -6.31 10.76 -4.47
C VAL A 395 -5.90 12.20 -4.70
N TRP A 396 -5.07 12.39 -5.73
CA TRP A 396 -4.25 13.59 -5.87
C TRP A 396 -4.26 14.07 -7.32
N ASP A 397 -4.39 15.38 -7.52
CA ASP A 397 -4.30 16.03 -8.84
C ASP A 397 -2.85 16.19 -9.30
N THR A 398 -1.92 16.30 -8.35
CA THR A 398 -0.50 16.51 -8.64
C THR A 398 0.34 15.85 -7.56
N THR A 399 1.47 15.27 -7.95
CA THR A 399 2.49 14.73 -7.03
C THR A 399 3.85 15.24 -7.47
N ILE A 400 4.63 15.71 -6.51
CA ILE A 400 5.99 16.22 -6.70
C ILE A 400 6.90 15.52 -5.68
N VAL A 401 7.85 14.73 -6.16
CA VAL A 401 8.90 14.14 -5.33
C VAL A 401 9.98 15.19 -5.11
N LEU A 402 10.02 15.76 -3.90
CA LEU A 402 10.89 16.89 -3.58
C LEU A 402 12.34 16.44 -3.36
N SER A 403 12.53 15.33 -2.65
CA SER A 403 13.84 14.72 -2.47
C SER A 403 13.74 13.26 -2.05
N GLY A 404 14.80 12.50 -2.26
CA GLY A 404 14.84 11.09 -1.89
C GLY A 404 16.26 10.54 -1.89
N GLU A 405 16.60 9.78 -0.86
CA GLU A 405 17.81 8.97 -0.77
C GLU A 405 17.42 7.60 -0.21
N ILE A 406 17.55 6.56 -1.04
CA ILE A 406 17.01 5.22 -0.74
C ILE A 406 17.61 4.70 0.58
N GLY A 407 16.75 4.33 1.53
CA GLY A 407 17.17 3.83 2.83
C GLY A 407 17.61 4.91 3.84
N ARG A 408 17.46 6.21 3.49
CA ARG A 408 17.85 7.33 4.35
C ARG A 408 16.76 8.35 4.60
N GLN A 409 16.10 8.86 3.55
CA GLN A 409 15.04 9.86 3.68
C GLN A 409 14.19 9.95 2.42
N VAL A 410 12.96 10.43 2.56
CA VAL A 410 12.12 10.86 1.42
C VAL A 410 11.31 12.07 1.83
N ALA A 411 11.08 12.98 0.88
CA ALA A 411 10.14 14.09 1.00
C ALA A 411 9.34 14.24 -0.30
N LEU A 412 8.02 14.30 -0.20
CA LEU A 412 7.16 14.57 -1.36
C LEU A 412 5.95 15.43 -0.98
N ALA A 413 5.43 16.15 -1.96
CA ALA A 413 4.23 16.96 -1.85
C ALA A 413 3.18 16.50 -2.85
N ARG A 414 1.91 16.51 -2.44
CA ARG A 414 0.77 16.16 -3.27
C ARG A 414 -0.30 17.24 -3.18
N LYS A 415 -1.00 17.49 -4.28
CA LYS A 415 -2.07 18.48 -4.35
C LYS A 415 -3.42 17.79 -4.54
N SER A 416 -4.44 18.26 -3.85
CA SER A 416 -5.84 17.89 -4.09
C SER A 416 -6.70 19.15 -3.98
N GLY A 417 -7.39 19.49 -5.06
CA GLY A 417 -8.12 20.76 -5.17
C GLY A 417 -7.19 21.96 -5.01
N THR A 418 -7.38 22.73 -3.93
CA THR A 418 -6.57 23.92 -3.62
C THR A 418 -5.52 23.68 -2.54
N SER A 419 -5.55 22.52 -1.88
CA SER A 419 -4.66 22.21 -0.75
C SER A 419 -3.49 21.35 -1.19
N TRP A 420 -2.33 21.59 -0.58
CA TRP A 420 -1.17 20.74 -0.70
C TRP A 420 -0.95 19.97 0.61
N PHE A 421 -0.50 18.73 0.49
CA PHE A 421 -0.08 17.89 1.58
C PHE A 421 1.35 17.49 1.35
N LEU A 422 2.19 17.56 2.38
CA LEU A 422 3.60 17.25 2.30
C LEU A 422 3.96 16.28 3.40
N GLY A 423 4.65 15.20 3.03
CA GLY A 423 5.21 14.23 3.96
C GLY A 423 6.72 14.14 3.77
N ALA A 424 7.46 14.13 4.86
CA ALA A 424 8.86 13.73 4.85
C ALA A 424 9.22 12.86 6.05
N ILE A 425 10.05 11.87 5.82
CA ILE A 425 10.52 10.92 6.84
C ILE A 425 12.03 10.74 6.77
N THR A 426 12.63 10.35 7.89
CA THR A 426 14.00 9.84 7.94
C THR A 426 13.98 8.38 8.37
N ASN A 427 15.10 7.71 8.15
CA ASN A 427 15.36 6.35 8.57
C ASN A 427 15.62 6.28 10.09
N ASN A 428 16.25 5.21 10.58
CA ASN A 428 16.57 5.05 12.01
C ASN A 428 17.60 6.08 12.54
N GLN A 429 18.09 7.01 11.71
CA GLN A 429 19.00 8.08 12.09
C GLN A 429 18.31 9.43 12.04
N ALA A 430 18.59 10.27 13.05
CA ALA A 430 18.17 11.66 13.06
C ALA A 430 18.75 12.42 11.86
N ARG A 431 17.99 13.39 11.33
CA ARG A 431 18.43 14.17 10.16
C ARG A 431 17.88 15.58 10.18
N LYS A 432 18.74 16.53 9.84
CA LYS A 432 18.31 17.89 9.50
C LYS A 432 17.99 17.93 8.02
N ILE A 433 16.78 18.34 7.67
CA ILE A 433 16.39 18.53 6.27
C ILE A 433 15.82 19.94 6.08
N GLU A 434 16.02 20.46 4.87
CA GLU A 434 15.42 21.70 4.42
C GLU A 434 14.52 21.38 3.23
N ILE A 435 13.23 21.66 3.36
CA ILE A 435 12.23 21.33 2.34
C ILE A 435 11.77 22.62 1.66
N PRO A 436 12.11 22.83 0.37
CA PRO A 436 11.64 23.99 -0.37
C PRO A 436 10.15 23.87 -0.70
N LEU A 437 9.43 24.99 -0.57
CA LEU A 437 8.01 25.10 -0.95
C LEU A 437 7.83 25.82 -2.29
N ASP A 438 8.83 25.81 -3.16
CA ASP A 438 8.80 26.54 -4.44
C ASP A 438 7.86 25.94 -5.50
N PHE A 439 7.26 24.79 -5.21
CA PHE A 439 6.12 24.25 -5.96
C PHE A 439 4.79 25.00 -5.73
N LEU A 440 4.72 25.85 -4.69
CA LEU A 440 3.56 26.70 -4.45
C LEU A 440 3.47 27.84 -5.49
N ASP A 441 2.28 28.40 -5.68
CA ASP A 441 2.11 29.59 -6.52
C ASP A 441 2.89 30.77 -5.89
N LYS A 442 3.77 31.38 -6.68
CA LYS A 442 4.67 32.48 -6.27
C LYS A 442 3.92 33.73 -5.83
N ASN A 443 2.69 33.91 -6.28
CA ASN A 443 1.89 35.10 -5.99
C ASN A 443 0.88 34.87 -4.85
N ARG A 444 0.96 33.73 -4.15
CA ARG A 444 0.02 33.38 -3.07
C ARG A 444 0.70 33.20 -1.73
N THR A 445 -0.07 33.49 -0.69
CA THR A 445 0.27 33.15 0.70
C THR A 445 -0.68 32.06 1.17
N TYR A 446 -0.11 31.03 1.79
CA TYR A 446 -0.83 29.86 2.27
C TYR A 446 -0.77 29.79 3.79
N GLN A 447 -1.74 29.14 4.40
CA GLN A 447 -1.69 28.73 5.80
C GLN A 447 -1.15 27.30 5.86
N ALA A 448 0.00 27.10 6.50
CA ALA A 448 0.53 25.77 6.78
C ALA A 448 0.14 25.32 8.20
N VAL A 449 -0.32 24.09 8.32
CA VAL A 449 -0.47 23.34 9.57
C VAL A 449 0.59 22.22 9.55
N ILE A 450 1.55 22.32 10.47
CA ILE A 450 2.78 21.52 10.47
C ILE A 450 2.76 20.58 11.68
N TYR A 451 2.86 19.28 11.42
CA TYR A 451 2.84 18.20 12.41
C TYR A 451 4.24 17.59 12.52
N THR A 452 4.87 17.69 13.68
CA THR A 452 6.27 17.28 13.92
C THR A 452 6.43 16.52 15.23
N ASP A 453 7.58 15.88 15.40
CA ASP A 453 7.94 15.17 16.64
C ASP A 453 8.17 16.12 17.83
N GLY A 454 7.14 16.33 18.65
CA GLY A 454 7.19 17.22 19.82
C GLY A 454 7.91 16.66 21.04
N GLY A 455 8.00 15.32 21.14
CA GLY A 455 8.58 14.64 22.31
C GLY A 455 7.78 14.87 23.59
N GLU A 456 8.39 14.58 24.73
CA GLU A 456 7.71 14.56 26.03
C GLU A 456 7.11 15.91 26.46
N ALA A 457 7.50 17.03 25.83
CA ALA A 457 6.92 18.33 26.07
C ALA A 457 5.45 18.41 25.60
N VAL A 458 5.06 17.64 24.59
CA VAL A 458 3.67 17.52 24.14
C VAL A 458 3.00 16.42 24.96
N LYS A 459 2.00 16.78 25.77
CA LYS A 459 1.33 15.87 26.70
C LYS A 459 0.13 15.14 26.08
N THR A 460 0.34 14.57 24.90
CA THR A 460 -0.59 13.62 24.25
C THR A 460 0.09 12.26 24.15
N ARG A 461 -0.68 11.19 23.92
CA ARG A 461 -0.14 9.82 23.73
C ARG A 461 0.85 9.73 22.56
N THR A 462 0.64 10.57 21.55
CA THR A 462 1.37 10.57 20.27
C THR A 462 2.55 11.52 20.23
N HIS A 463 2.63 12.47 21.18
CA HIS A 463 3.66 13.51 21.27
C HIS A 463 3.83 14.37 20.01
N VAL A 464 2.80 14.51 19.18
CA VAL A 464 2.85 15.32 17.94
C VAL A 464 2.70 16.80 18.27
N LYS A 465 3.70 17.60 17.92
CA LYS A 465 3.63 19.06 18.00
C LYS A 465 2.99 19.60 16.73
N ILE A 466 2.02 20.51 16.92
CA ILE A 466 1.33 21.20 15.83
C ILE A 466 1.75 22.68 15.82
N GLU A 467 2.20 23.18 14.68
CA GLU A 467 2.50 24.59 14.43
C GLU A 467 1.66 25.11 13.27
N ARG A 468 1.12 26.32 13.41
CA ARG A 468 0.38 27.01 12.36
C ARG A 468 1.12 28.27 11.96
N ARG A 469 1.46 28.42 10.67
CA ARG A 469 2.10 29.64 10.17
C ARG A 469 1.79 29.92 8.70
N ARG A 470 1.97 31.18 8.30
CA ARG A 470 1.91 31.56 6.89
C ARG A 470 3.18 31.14 6.16
N VAL A 471 3.01 30.64 4.94
CA VAL A 471 4.11 30.25 4.05
C VAL A 471 3.85 30.74 2.62
N THR A 472 4.92 30.82 1.84
CA THR A 472 4.92 31.23 0.42
C THR A 472 5.86 30.32 -0.38
N ALA A 473 5.90 30.47 -1.70
CA ALA A 473 6.86 29.75 -2.55
C ALA A 473 8.35 30.00 -2.18
N ALA A 474 8.64 31.13 -1.53
CA ALA A 474 9.99 31.45 -1.04
C ALA A 474 10.34 30.74 0.28
N THR A 475 9.36 30.12 0.95
CA THR A 475 9.58 29.46 2.24
C THR A 475 10.43 28.20 2.08
N ARG A 476 11.31 27.99 3.06
CA ARG A 476 12.11 26.76 3.25
C ARG A 476 11.79 26.20 4.63
N LEU A 477 11.17 25.02 4.69
CA LEU A 477 10.85 24.36 5.96
C LEU A 477 12.12 23.66 6.47
N LYS A 478 12.78 24.28 7.46
CA LYS A 478 13.89 23.66 8.19
C LYS A 478 13.33 22.80 9.31
N THR A 479 13.64 21.51 9.31
CA THR A 479 13.17 20.57 10.34
C THR A 479 14.27 19.63 10.79
N ASP A 480 14.29 19.36 12.09
CA ASP A 480 15.15 18.38 12.73
C ASP A 480 14.32 17.11 12.95
N LEU A 481 14.43 16.16 12.03
CA LEU A 481 13.76 14.87 12.15
C LEU A 481 14.45 14.01 13.21
N LYS A 482 13.67 13.49 14.17
CA LYS A 482 14.15 12.50 15.13
C LYS A 482 14.51 11.18 14.43
N PRO A 483 15.29 10.29 15.08
CA PRO A 483 15.40 8.89 14.62
C PRO A 483 14.00 8.30 14.41
N SER A 484 13.76 7.66 13.28
CA SER A 484 12.45 7.12 12.91
C SER A 484 11.32 8.16 12.93
N GLY A 485 11.70 9.42 12.74
CA GLY A 485 10.87 10.62 12.80
C GLY A 485 10.26 11.01 11.46
N GLY A 486 9.43 12.03 11.49
CA GLY A 486 8.81 12.58 10.29
C GLY A 486 8.17 13.95 10.50
N ILE A 487 7.70 14.50 9.38
CA ILE A 487 6.92 15.73 9.31
C ILE A 487 5.79 15.53 8.32
N ALA A 488 4.57 15.87 8.73
CA ALA A 488 3.41 16.00 7.86
C ALA A 488 2.98 17.46 7.85
N VAL A 489 2.54 17.97 6.70
CA VAL A 489 2.11 19.36 6.55
C VAL A 489 0.89 19.41 5.66
N GLU A 490 -0.15 20.09 6.13
CA GLU A 490 -1.24 20.57 5.29
C GLU A 490 -0.98 22.04 4.96
N ILE A 491 -1.06 22.41 3.68
CA ILE A 491 -0.82 23.77 3.18
C ILE A 491 -2.08 24.20 2.44
N ILE A 492 -2.86 25.04 3.11
CA ILE A 492 -4.18 25.47 2.69
C ILE A 492 -4.05 26.82 1.99
N GLN A 493 -4.66 26.93 0.83
CA GLN A 493 -4.79 28.22 0.17
C GLN A 493 -5.79 29.09 0.94
N ASN A 494 -5.35 30.27 1.36
CA ASN A 494 -6.21 31.27 2.01
C ASN A 494 -7.26 31.85 1.06
#